data_AF-A0A961AMD0-F1
#
_entry.id   AF-A0A961AMD0-F1
#
_cell.length_a   1.000
_cell.length_b   1.000
_cell.length_c   1.000
_cell.angle_alpha   90.00
_cell.angle_beta   90.00
_cell.angle_gamma   90.00
#
_symmetry.space_group_name_H-M   'P 1'
#
loop_
_entity.id
_entity.type
_entity.pdbx_description
1 polymer ?
#
loop_
_entity_poly.entity_id
_entity_poly.type
_entity_poly.pdbx_seq_one_letter_code
_entity_poly.pdbx_strand_id
1 'polypeptide(L)'
;MRPSRLLLKIAIIGTLLALLVTLWPVLTPILMLGTLALVVIAAMDALLLPRRQAFSVSRTLPGRFALGVPAEVQLRLEQHATRPLQVSVADGIPEAAEAAGL
;
A
#
# COMPACT_ATOMS: atom_id res chain seq x y z
N MET A 1 1.62 -10.57 1.26
CA MET A 1 1.54 -9.85 -0.03
C MET A 1 1.36 -10.89 -1.13
N ARG A 2 0.26 -10.85 -1.91
CA ARG A 2 0.09 -11.74 -3.07
C ARG A 2 0.66 -11.02 -4.31
N PRO A 3 1.59 -11.64 -5.07
CA PRO A 3 2.11 -11.01 -6.28
C PRO A 3 0.98 -10.78 -7.27
N SER A 4 1.01 -9.64 -7.96
CA SER A 4 -0.02 -9.33 -8.95
C SER A 4 0.07 -10.34 -10.11
N ARG A 5 -1.08 -10.65 -10.74
CA ARG A 5 -1.13 -11.57 -11.89
C ARG A 5 -0.21 -11.13 -13.03
N LEU A 6 0.00 -9.82 -13.18
CA LEU A 6 0.87 -9.25 -14.20
C LEU A 6 2.35 -9.54 -13.89
N LEU A 7 2.77 -9.38 -12.63
CA LEU A 7 4.13 -9.70 -12.20
C LEU A 7 4.44 -11.19 -12.42
N LEU A 8 3.47 -12.07 -12.12
CA LEU A 8 3.61 -13.50 -12.38
C LEU A 8 3.77 -13.81 -13.87
N LYS A 9 2.98 -13.17 -14.75
CA LYS A 9 3.11 -13.33 -16.21
C LYS A 9 4.47 -12.89 -16.72
N ILE A 10 4.96 -11.73 -16.26
CA ILE A 10 6.29 -11.22 -16.63
C ILE A 10 7.39 -12.20 -16.17
N ALA A 11 7.29 -12.70 -14.94
CA ALA A 11 8.25 -13.66 -14.41
C ALA A 11 8.29 -14.96 -15.23
N ILE A 12 7.12 -15.51 -15.59
CA ILE A 12 7.02 -16.70 -16.45
C ILE A 12 7.64 -16.43 -17.82
N ILE A 13 7.27 -15.32 -18.49
CA ILE A 13 7.81 -14.97 -19.81
C ILE A 13 9.32 -14.78 -19.75
N GLY A 14 9.83 -14.06 -18.75
CA GLY A 14 11.26 -13.85 -18.56
C GLY A 14 12.02 -15.16 -18.33
N THR A 15 11.43 -16.08 -17.57
CA THR A 15 12.03 -17.40 -17.30
C THR A 15 12.08 -18.26 -18.58
N LEU A 16 10.99 -18.28 -19.35
CA LEU A 16 10.93 -18.99 -20.63
C LEU A 16 11.91 -18.39 -21.65
N LEU A 17 12.02 -17.06 -21.69
CA LEU A 17 12.98 -16.38 -22.57
C LEU A 17 14.42 -16.70 -22.17
N ALA A 18 14.73 -16.73 -20.87
CA ALA A 18 16.04 -17.12 -20.37
C ALA A 18 16.40 -18.56 -20.74
N LEU A 19 15.43 -19.49 -20.64
CA LEU A 19 15.60 -20.86 -21.12
C LEU A 19 15.84 -20.89 -22.65
N LEU A 20 15.13 -20.08 -23.42
CA LEU A 20 15.31 -20.02 -24.88
C LEU A 20 16.70 -19.51 -25.27
N VAL A 21 17.25 -18.56 -24.50
CA VAL A 21 18.61 -18.04 -24.69
C VAL A 21 19.67 -19.13 -24.48
N THR A 22 19.45 -20.09 -23.56
CA THR A 22 20.42 -21.19 -23.39
C THR A 22 20.47 -22.12 -24.59
N LEU A 23 19.38 -22.24 -25.37
CA LEU A 23 19.34 -23.01 -26.61
C LEU A 23 19.81 -22.19 -27.82
N TRP A 24 19.46 -20.90 -27.86
CA TRP A 24 19.81 -19.99 -28.96
C TRP A 24 20.43 -18.69 -28.42
N PRO A 25 21.77 -18.62 -28.36
CA PRO A 25 22.49 -17.46 -27.83
C PRO A 25 22.21 -16.15 -28.58
N VAL A 26 21.71 -16.22 -29.81
CA VAL A 26 21.29 -15.04 -30.61
C VAL A 26 20.20 -14.21 -29.91
N LEU A 27 19.47 -14.79 -28.96
CA LEU A 27 18.41 -14.12 -28.19
C LEU A 27 18.94 -13.34 -26.98
N THR A 28 20.22 -13.48 -26.62
CA THR A 28 20.86 -12.76 -25.50
C THR A 28 20.59 -11.25 -25.50
N PRO A 29 20.76 -10.51 -26.62
CA PRO A 29 20.47 -9.07 -26.63
C PRO A 29 19.02 -8.75 -26.30
N ILE A 30 18.06 -9.60 -26.71
CA ILE A 30 16.63 -9.41 -26.42
C ILE A 30 16.37 -9.55 -24.92
N LEU A 31 16.95 -10.58 -24.28
CA LEU A 31 16.84 -10.77 -22.84
C LEU A 31 17.49 -9.62 -22.05
N MET A 32 18.68 -9.17 -22.46
CA MET A 32 19.37 -8.04 -21.84
C MET A 32 18.56 -6.75 -21.96
N LEU A 33 18.03 -6.44 -23.14
CA LEU A 33 17.24 -5.22 -23.35
C LEU A 33 15.93 -5.27 -22.54
N GLY A 34 15.27 -6.43 -22.50
CA GLY A 34 14.04 -6.63 -21.73
C GLY A 34 14.25 -6.51 -20.23
N THR A 35 15.33 -7.10 -19.70
CA THR A 35 15.68 -6.99 -18.28
C THR A 35 16.10 -5.58 -17.90
N LEU A 36 16.89 -4.90 -18.74
CA LEU A 36 17.25 -3.49 -18.55
C LEU A 36 16.01 -2.59 -18.51
N ALA A 37 15.07 -2.77 -19.43
CA ALA A 37 13.82 -2.01 -19.44
C ALA A 37 13.01 -2.24 -18.15
N LEU A 38 12.97 -3.49 -17.66
CA LEU A 38 12.29 -3.82 -16.39
C LEU A 38 12.93 -3.10 -15.20
N VAL A 39 14.26 -3.06 -15.15
CA VAL A 39 15.03 -2.37 -14.10
C VAL A 39 14.76 -0.86 -14.15
N VAL A 40 14.74 -0.25 -15.33
CA VAL A 40 14.44 1.18 -15.50
C VAL A 40 13.02 1.49 -15.02
N ILE A 41 12.03 0.67 -15.42
CA ILE A 41 10.64 0.84 -14.96
C ILE A 41 10.56 0.71 -13.43
N ALA A 42 11.21 -0.30 -12.85
CA ALA A 42 11.23 -0.50 -11.40
C ALA A 42 11.90 0.67 -10.65
N ALA A 43 12.98 1.23 -11.21
CA ALA A 43 13.65 2.40 -10.66
C ALA A 43 12.76 3.64 -10.75
N MET A 44 12.09 3.87 -11.88
CA MET A 44 11.12 4.95 -12.01
C MET A 44 9.98 4.78 -11.01
N ASP A 45 9.41 3.59 -10.88
CA ASP A 45 8.33 3.32 -9.94
C ASP A 45 8.77 3.60 -8.48
N ALA A 46 10.00 3.19 -8.12
CA ALA A 46 10.57 3.49 -6.80
C ALA A 46 10.81 4.99 -6.57
N LEU A 47 11.20 5.74 -7.60
CA LEU A 47 11.42 7.20 -7.52
C LEU A 47 10.11 7.99 -7.50
N LEU A 48 9.10 7.53 -8.23
CA LEU A 48 7.77 8.15 -8.31
C LEU A 48 6.86 7.75 -7.15
N LEU A 49 7.21 6.69 -6.40
CA LEU A 49 6.40 6.21 -5.29
C LEU A 49 6.22 7.33 -4.25
N PRO A 50 4.99 7.80 -4.00
CA PRO A 50 4.76 8.85 -3.01
C PRO A 50 5.25 8.37 -1.64
N ARG A 51 6.21 9.09 -1.05
CA ARG A 51 6.72 8.83 0.31
C ARG A 51 5.68 9.00 1.42
N ARG A 52 4.47 9.46 1.11
CA ARG A 52 3.44 9.80 2.10
C ARG A 52 2.52 8.63 2.37
N GLN A 53 2.28 8.38 3.65
CA GLN A 53 1.18 7.54 4.13
C GLN A 53 -0.09 8.03 3.46
N ALA A 54 -0.56 7.26 2.46
CA ALA A 54 -1.68 7.65 1.62
C ALA A 54 -3.01 7.75 2.40
N PHE A 55 -2.97 7.29 3.65
CA PHE A 55 -4.03 7.34 4.63
C PHE A 55 -3.39 7.59 6.00
N SER A 56 -3.90 8.59 6.72
CA SER A 56 -3.49 8.94 8.07
C SER A 56 -4.72 8.93 8.98
N VAL A 57 -4.55 8.46 10.21
CA VAL A 57 -5.59 8.47 11.24
C VAL A 57 -5.01 9.15 12.48
N SER A 58 -5.69 10.17 12.96
CA SER A 58 -5.35 10.83 14.22
C SER A 58 -6.56 10.82 15.15
N ARG A 59 -6.33 10.52 16.42
CA ARG A 59 -7.33 10.58 17.50
C ARG A 59 -6.99 11.76 18.39
N THR A 60 -7.94 12.67 18.57
CA THR A 60 -7.81 13.79 19.51
C THR A 60 -8.76 13.56 20.67
N LEU A 61 -8.17 13.42 21.85
CA LEU A 61 -8.89 13.27 23.11
C LEU A 61 -9.01 14.63 23.80
N PRO A 62 -10.08 14.87 24.55
CA PRO A 62 -10.11 15.96 25.50
C PRO A 62 -9.00 15.73 26.53
N GLY A 63 -8.24 16.77 26.87
CA GLY A 63 -7.08 16.62 27.77
C GLY A 63 -7.42 16.05 29.15
N ARG A 64 -8.70 16.15 29.57
CA ARG A 64 -9.25 15.53 30.79
C ARG A 64 -10.69 15.09 30.52
N PHE A 65 -11.06 13.93 31.05
CA PHE A 65 -12.45 13.47 31.10
C PHE A 65 -12.99 13.72 32.51
N ALA A 66 -13.96 14.63 32.64
CA ALA A 66 -14.65 14.84 33.89
C ALA A 66 -15.74 13.78 34.08
N LEU A 67 -15.82 13.20 35.28
CA LEU A 67 -16.81 12.16 35.58
C LEU A 67 -18.23 12.71 35.43
N GLY A 68 -19.09 11.98 34.73
CA GLY A 68 -20.48 12.36 34.49
C GLY A 68 -20.67 13.51 33.49
N VAL A 69 -19.60 14.02 32.87
CA VAL A 69 -19.67 15.06 31.84
C VAL A 69 -19.37 14.44 30.49
N PRO A 70 -20.29 14.50 29.51
CA PRO A 70 -20.02 14.01 28.17
C PRO A 70 -18.89 14.83 27.54
N ALA A 71 -17.92 14.15 26.95
CA ALA A 71 -16.78 14.77 26.30
C ALA A 71 -16.61 14.20 24.89
N GLU A 72 -16.29 15.07 23.94
CA GLU A 72 -16.17 14.72 22.53
C GLU A 72 -14.80 14.11 22.24
N VAL A 73 -14.78 12.97 21.56
CA VAL A 73 -13.57 12.35 21.02
C VAL A 73 -13.65 12.43 19.50
N GLN A 74 -12.64 13.05 18.89
CA GLN A 74 -12.62 13.22 17.43
C GLN A 74 -11.62 12.26 16.80
N LEU A 75 -12.10 11.51 15.81
CA LEU A 75 -11.29 10.67 14.92
C LEU A 75 -11.21 11.37 13.57
N ARG A 76 -10.00 11.75 13.18
CA ARG A 76 -9.74 12.42 11.90
C ARG A 76 -9.03 11.43 10.98
N LEU A 77 -9.69 11.13 9.87
CA LEU A 77 -9.17 10.24 8.82
C LEU A 77 -8.83 11.09 7.60
N GLU A 78 -7.56 11.11 7.22
CA GLU A 78 -7.08 11.89 6.09
C GLU A 78 -6.57 10.96 5.01
N GLN A 79 -7.27 10.94 3.87
CA GLN A 79 -6.85 10.23 2.70
C GLN A 79 -6.16 11.19 1.73
N HIS A 80 -4.89 10.92 1.45
CA HIS A 80 -4.09 11.65 0.46
C HIS A 80 -3.96 10.86 -0.86
N ALA A 81 -4.57 9.68 -0.94
CA ALA A 81 -4.66 8.86 -2.14
C ALA A 81 -5.77 9.35 -3.09
N THR A 82 -5.55 9.23 -4.40
CA THR A 82 -6.56 9.49 -5.45
C THR A 82 -7.55 8.34 -5.65
N ARG A 83 -7.36 7.20 -4.97
CA ARG A 83 -8.22 6.01 -5.11
C ARG A 83 -9.25 5.95 -4.00
N PRO A 84 -10.50 5.54 -4.25
CA PRO A 84 -11.49 5.38 -3.19
C PRO A 84 -11.03 4.32 -2.17
N LEU A 85 -11.12 4.64 -0.88
CA LEU A 85 -10.78 3.75 0.23
C LEU A 85 -12.06 3.42 1.00
N GLN A 86 -12.32 2.14 1.21
CA GLN A 86 -13.37 1.70 2.12
C GLN A 86 -12.76 1.50 3.50
N VAL A 87 -13.26 2.25 4.49
CA VAL A 87 -12.71 2.25 5.85
C VAL A 87 -13.78 1.76 6.82
N SER A 88 -13.41 0.85 7.70
CA SER A 88 -14.20 0.49 8.88
C SER A 88 -13.49 1.06 10.10
N VAL A 89 -14.24 1.77 10.94
CA VAL A 89 -13.72 2.42 12.15
C VAL A 89 -14.29 1.70 13.35
N ALA A 90 -13.39 1.23 14.22
CA ALA A 90 -13.72 0.72 15.54
C ALA A 90 -12.87 1.48 16.55
N ASP A 91 -13.52 2.22 17.45
CA ASP A 91 -12.83 2.87 18.57
C ASP A 91 -13.14 2.12 19.87
N GLY A 92 -12.09 1.76 20.59
CA GLY A 92 -12.22 1.15 21.90
C GLY A 92 -12.49 2.22 22.95
N ILE A 93 -13.57 2.05 23.71
CA ILE A 93 -13.83 2.85 24.91
C ILE A 93 -13.26 2.14 26.15
N PRO A 94 -12.65 2.87 27.10
CA PRO A 94 -12.26 2.29 28.39
C PRO A 94 -13.46 1.72 29.14
N GLU A 95 -13.26 0.69 29.97
CA GLU A 95 -14.35 0.04 30.74
C GLU A 95 -15.14 1.01 31.65
N ALA A 96 -14.51 2.10 32.09
CA ALA A 96 -15.13 3.11 32.94
C ALA A 96 -15.86 4.23 32.17
N ALA A 97 -15.94 4.13 30.84
CA ALA A 97 -16.55 5.13 29.98
C ALA A 97 -17.74 4.56 29.21
N GLU A 98 -18.71 5.42 28.92
CA GLU A 98 -19.89 5.10 28.10
C GLU A 98 -19.88 6.01 26.87
N ALA A 99 -20.34 5.48 25.74
CA ALA A 99 -20.51 6.25 24.51
C ALA A 99 -21.92 6.04 23.96
N ALA A 100 -22.60 7.14 23.65
CA ALA A 100 -23.92 7.07 23.02
C ALA A 100 -23.74 6.82 21.52
N GLY A 101 -24.22 5.67 21.02
CA GLY A 101 -24.30 5.39 19.59
C GLY A 101 -23.30 4.38 19.02
N LEU A 102 -22.70 3.52 19.87
CA LEU A 102 -22.12 2.25 19.44
C LEU A 102 -23.16 1.12 19.58
#